data_AF-A0A1C6GC22-F1
#
_entry.id   AF-A0A1C6GC22-F1
#
_cell.length_a   1.000
_cell.length_b   1.000
_cell.length_c   1.000
_cell.angle_alpha   90.00
_cell.angle_beta   90.00
_cell.angle_gamma   90.00
#
_symmetry.space_group_name_H-M   'P 1'
#
loop_
_entity.id
_entity.type
_entity.pdbx_description
1 polymer ?
#
loop_
_entity_poly.entity_id
_entity_poly.type
_entity_poly.pdbx_seq_one_letter_code
_entity_poly.pdbx_strand_id
1 'polypeptide(L)'
;MSWGNVQMISGMYCLDSKSELSYAKNEIKEEIKRYGNIEEYPDLGNDILPIVSIETVCKSLEEAEELADSLDWKGKYSLLIPYKDVGDEDIWTIKVNTIYLNIYHEENNLEKYIKRTKGCRNHKSKFVGCPRCGSRLNRKSINNDKCPLCGQDISSSTVKKTIKRYKNNIKEMEKELRKEKEKLSYKAKTKYLFLYEEDLKY
;
A
#
# COMPACT_ATOMS: atom_id res chain seq x y z
N MET A 1 12.70 27.40 -39.91
CA MET A 1 12.56 27.74 -38.48
C MET A 1 13.10 26.56 -37.70
N SER A 2 14.39 26.57 -37.35
CA SER A 2 14.98 25.57 -36.48
C SER A 2 14.38 25.79 -35.10
N TRP A 3 13.66 24.81 -34.59
CA TRP A 3 13.34 24.75 -33.17
C TRP A 3 14.68 24.57 -32.49
N GLY A 4 15.28 25.66 -31.99
CA GLY A 4 16.43 25.57 -31.10
C GLY A 4 16.07 24.61 -29.98
N ASN A 5 17.02 23.79 -29.55
CA ASN A 5 16.80 22.83 -28.47
C ASN A 5 16.30 23.60 -27.24
N VAL A 6 15.01 23.56 -26.97
CA VAL A 6 14.41 24.15 -25.77
C VAL A 6 14.95 23.36 -24.60
N GLN A 7 15.83 23.96 -23.81
CA GLN A 7 16.28 23.37 -22.56
C GLN A 7 15.26 23.73 -21.49
N MET A 8 14.66 22.71 -20.91
CA MET A 8 13.70 22.83 -19.82
C MET A 8 14.40 22.55 -18.50
N ILE A 9 13.95 23.20 -17.43
CA ILE A 9 14.28 22.83 -16.06
C ILE A 9 13.05 22.24 -15.38
N SER A 10 13.21 21.08 -14.78
CA SER A 10 12.11 20.37 -14.12
C SER A 10 12.53 19.87 -12.75
N GLY A 11 11.59 19.86 -11.82
CA GLY A 11 11.84 19.31 -10.50
C GLY A 11 10.58 19.14 -9.69
N MET A 12 10.77 18.71 -8.44
CA MET A 12 9.70 18.54 -7.49
C MET A 12 10.11 18.97 -6.08
N TYR A 13 9.12 19.45 -5.31
CA TYR A 13 9.22 19.74 -3.90
C TYR A 13 8.13 19.00 -3.12
N CYS A 14 8.52 18.32 -2.05
CA CYS A 14 7.58 17.83 -1.05
C CYS A 14 7.41 18.89 0.03
N LEU A 15 6.29 19.60 -0.01
CA LEU A 15 5.98 20.70 0.90
C LEU A 15 5.18 20.20 2.10
N ASP A 16 5.57 20.65 3.28
CA ASP A 16 4.94 20.32 4.55
C ASP A 16 3.61 21.06 4.74
N SER A 17 3.44 22.18 4.02
CA SER A 17 2.24 23.01 4.00
C SER A 17 2.22 23.96 2.80
N LYS A 18 1.06 24.55 2.47
CA LYS A 18 0.95 25.54 1.37
C LYS A 18 1.78 26.81 1.60
N SER A 19 2.14 27.15 2.84
CA SER A 19 2.93 28.35 3.11
C SER A 19 4.37 28.25 2.60
N GLU A 20 4.90 27.04 2.38
CA GLU A 20 6.23 26.82 1.82
C GLU A 20 6.27 27.04 0.31
N LEU A 21 5.12 27.20 -0.33
CA LEU A 21 5.03 27.42 -1.77
C LEU A 21 5.76 28.70 -2.18
N SER A 22 5.69 29.77 -1.39
CA SER A 22 6.40 31.02 -1.71
C SER A 22 7.92 30.82 -1.76
N TYR A 23 8.46 30.02 -0.85
CA TYR A 23 9.88 29.67 -0.83
C TYR A 23 10.25 28.84 -2.06
N ALA A 24 9.51 27.77 -2.36
CA ALA A 24 9.75 26.94 -3.54
C ALA A 24 9.69 27.74 -4.85
N LYS A 25 8.73 28.67 -4.99
CA LYS A 25 8.67 29.57 -6.16
C LYS A 25 9.93 30.41 -6.31
N ASN A 26 10.43 30.97 -5.21
CA ASN A 26 11.63 31.81 -5.27
C ASN A 26 12.86 31.01 -5.65
N GLU A 27 13.03 29.80 -5.12
CA GLU A 27 14.12 28.91 -5.51
C GLU A 27 14.09 28.60 -7.01
N ILE A 28 12.92 28.27 -7.57
CA ILE A 28 12.78 28.03 -9.02
C ILE A 28 13.14 29.28 -9.83
N LYS A 29 12.66 30.46 -9.43
CA LYS A 29 13.00 31.73 -10.11
C LYS A 29 14.50 31.98 -10.13
N GLU A 30 15.19 31.76 -9.01
CA GLU A 30 16.63 31.93 -8.92
C GLU A 30 17.38 30.85 -9.70
N GLU A 31 16.85 29.65 -9.80
CA GLU A 31 17.41 28.57 -10.63
C GLU A 31 17.31 28.89 -12.12
N ILE A 32 16.16 29.37 -12.58
CA ILE A 32 15.95 29.83 -13.96
C ILE A 32 16.93 30.95 -14.31
N LYS A 33 17.05 31.96 -13.44
CA LYS A 33 18.00 33.06 -13.63
C LYS A 33 19.45 32.59 -13.68
N ARG A 34 19.80 31.60 -12.85
CA ARG A 34 21.18 31.09 -12.79
C ARG A 34 21.60 30.40 -14.09
N TYR A 35 20.70 29.68 -14.73
CA TYR A 35 21.03 28.83 -15.87
C TYR A 35 20.54 29.36 -17.22
N GLY A 36 19.58 30.29 -17.24
CA GLY A 36 19.04 30.87 -18.45
C GLY A 36 19.81 32.08 -18.99
N ASN A 37 19.55 32.43 -20.25
CA ASN A 37 20.22 33.54 -20.93
C ASN A 37 19.56 34.89 -20.60
N ILE A 38 19.85 35.44 -19.42
CA ILE A 38 19.28 36.73 -18.97
C ILE A 38 19.73 37.90 -19.86
N GLU A 39 20.88 37.81 -20.53
CA GLU A 39 21.35 38.87 -21.45
C GLU A 39 20.39 39.06 -22.63
N GLU A 40 19.92 37.95 -23.21
CA GLU A 40 18.95 37.98 -24.31
C GLU A 40 17.51 38.10 -23.81
N TYR A 41 17.21 37.52 -22.64
CA TYR A 41 15.88 37.52 -22.03
C TYR A 41 15.93 38.13 -20.61
N PRO A 42 15.94 39.47 -20.48
CA PRO A 42 16.06 40.15 -19.18
C PRO A 42 14.92 39.84 -18.20
N ASP A 43 13.75 39.45 -18.71
CA ASP A 43 12.57 39.10 -17.90
C ASP A 43 12.54 37.63 -17.47
N LEU A 44 13.54 36.83 -17.86
CA LEU A 44 13.57 35.40 -17.58
C LEU A 44 13.70 35.13 -16.07
N GLY A 45 12.83 34.26 -15.54
CA GLY A 45 12.78 33.97 -14.10
C GLY A 45 12.15 35.09 -13.26
N ASN A 46 11.57 36.14 -13.86
CA ASN A 46 10.75 37.10 -13.12
C ASN A 46 9.45 36.46 -12.63
N ASP A 47 8.88 35.57 -13.44
CA ASP A 47 7.71 34.75 -13.11
C ASP A 47 7.94 33.30 -13.51
N ILE A 48 7.13 32.42 -12.93
CA ILE A 48 7.06 30.99 -13.26
C ILE A 48 5.69 30.69 -13.87
N LEU A 49 5.55 29.52 -14.47
CA LEU A 49 4.26 29.06 -14.99
C LEU A 49 3.17 29.07 -13.90
N PRO A 50 1.89 29.26 -14.29
CA PRO A 50 0.78 29.26 -13.35
C PRO A 50 0.71 27.92 -12.60
N ILE A 51 0.31 27.98 -11.34
CA ILE A 51 0.20 26.79 -10.48
C ILE A 51 -1.24 26.32 -10.46
N VAL A 52 -1.47 25.08 -10.86
CA VAL A 52 -2.77 24.39 -10.78
C VAL A 52 -2.77 23.50 -9.54
N SER A 53 -3.66 23.80 -8.58
CA SER A 53 -3.84 22.98 -7.39
C SER A 53 -4.90 21.92 -7.65
N ILE A 54 -4.56 20.65 -7.43
CA ILE A 54 -5.54 19.57 -7.37
C ILE A 54 -6.29 19.66 -6.05
N GLU A 55 -7.62 19.52 -6.10
CA GLU A 55 -8.47 19.57 -4.90
C GLU A 55 -8.53 18.24 -4.14
N THR A 56 -8.43 17.13 -4.88
CA THR A 56 -8.51 15.78 -4.31
C THR A 56 -7.21 15.42 -3.61
N VAL A 57 -7.31 14.94 -2.36
CA VAL A 57 -6.16 14.53 -1.56
C VAL A 57 -5.82 13.06 -1.86
N CYS A 58 -4.64 12.81 -2.41
CA CYS A 58 -4.11 11.47 -2.61
C CYS A 58 -3.81 10.78 -1.27
N LYS A 59 -3.90 9.46 -1.22
CA LYS A 59 -3.68 8.65 -0.01
C LYS A 59 -2.20 8.43 0.31
N SER A 60 -1.31 8.66 -0.66
CA SER A 60 0.13 8.54 -0.53
C SER A 60 0.86 9.46 -1.50
N LEU A 61 2.17 9.62 -1.32
CA LEU A 61 3.05 10.30 -2.28
C LEU A 61 3.05 9.59 -3.64
N GLU A 62 3.12 8.25 -3.64
CA GLU A 62 3.09 7.41 -4.84
C GLU A 62 1.81 7.66 -5.67
N GLU A 63 0.63 7.72 -5.05
CA GLU A 63 -0.62 8.03 -5.74
C GLU A 63 -0.64 9.48 -6.30
N ALA A 64 0.09 10.41 -5.66
CA ALA A 64 0.22 11.78 -6.17
C ALA A 64 1.15 11.85 -7.40
N GLU A 65 2.24 11.08 -7.41
CA GLU A 65 3.15 10.96 -8.57
C GLU A 65 2.45 10.29 -9.76
N GLU A 66 1.75 9.17 -9.54
CA GLU A 66 0.95 8.51 -10.57
C GLU A 66 -0.12 9.45 -11.16
N LEU A 67 -0.77 10.25 -10.31
CA LEU A 67 -1.72 11.27 -10.77
C LEU A 67 -1.02 12.34 -11.62
N ALA A 68 0.14 12.84 -11.20
CA ALA A 68 0.90 13.83 -11.97
C ALA A 68 1.30 13.29 -13.36
N ASP A 69 1.73 12.04 -13.46
CA ASP A 69 2.11 11.40 -14.72
C ASP A 69 0.92 11.16 -15.65
N SER A 70 -0.29 11.00 -15.09
CA SER A 70 -1.51 10.87 -15.88
C SER A 70 -2.01 12.18 -16.50
N LEU A 71 -1.47 13.32 -16.07
CA LEU A 71 -1.89 14.66 -16.49
C LEU A 71 -0.92 15.25 -17.52
N ASP A 72 -1.47 16.00 -18.48
CA ASP A 72 -0.69 16.68 -19.52
C ASP A 72 -0.34 18.12 -19.11
N TRP A 73 0.53 18.24 -18.09
CA TRP A 73 0.87 19.51 -17.43
C TRP A 73 2.23 20.10 -17.82
N LYS A 74 3.17 19.23 -18.20
CA LYS A 74 4.57 19.54 -18.49
C LYS A 74 4.71 20.68 -19.51
N GLY A 75 5.48 21.71 -19.16
CA GLY A 75 5.70 22.92 -19.96
C GLY A 75 4.50 23.86 -20.11
N LYS A 76 3.37 23.60 -19.44
CA LYS A 76 2.13 24.42 -19.55
C LYS A 76 1.76 25.11 -18.25
N TYR A 77 1.88 24.39 -17.13
CA TYR A 77 1.58 24.87 -15.79
C TYR A 77 2.29 24.00 -14.78
N SER A 78 2.57 24.53 -13.59
CA SER A 78 3.08 23.74 -12.47
C SER A 78 1.93 23.06 -11.72
N LEU A 79 2.17 21.89 -11.12
CA LEU A 79 1.18 21.13 -10.38
C LEU A 79 1.41 21.20 -8.87
N LEU A 80 0.33 21.36 -8.11
CA LEU A 80 0.33 21.22 -6.66
C LEU A 80 -0.70 20.17 -6.25
N ILE A 81 -0.24 19.00 -5.81
CA ILE A 81 -1.07 17.84 -5.49
C ILE A 81 -1.01 17.56 -3.98
N PRO A 82 -2.13 17.69 -3.24
CA PRO A 82 -2.16 17.32 -1.84
C PRO A 82 -2.13 15.79 -1.68
N TYR A 83 -1.33 15.30 -0.74
CA TYR A 83 -1.29 13.87 -0.39
C TYR A 83 -1.20 13.66 1.12
N LYS A 84 -1.60 12.47 1.58
CA LYS A 84 -1.42 12.03 2.96
C LYS A 84 -0.01 11.51 3.16
N ASP A 85 0.75 12.18 4.02
CA ASP A 85 2.07 11.71 4.44
C ASP A 85 1.90 10.70 5.57
N VAL A 86 1.81 9.43 5.19
CA VAL A 86 1.67 8.33 6.14
C VAL A 86 3.05 7.75 6.38
N GLY A 87 3.74 8.23 7.43
CA GLY A 87 4.97 7.60 7.88
C GLY A 87 4.69 6.18 8.39
N ASP A 88 5.63 5.26 8.19
CA ASP A 88 5.52 3.89 8.73
C ASP A 88 5.30 3.88 10.26
N GLU A 89 5.87 4.86 10.97
CA GLU A 89 5.71 5.05 12.42
C GLU A 89 4.30 5.53 12.81
N ASP A 90 3.66 6.37 11.98
CA ASP A 90 2.31 6.90 12.24
C ASP A 90 1.22 5.82 12.14
N ILE A 91 1.53 4.72 11.45
CA ILE A 91 0.64 3.55 11.33
C ILE A 91 0.71 2.69 12.60
N TRP A 92 1.84 2.69 13.33
CA TRP A 92 2.13 1.70 14.37
C TRP A 92 1.67 2.15 15.77
N THR A 93 0.35 2.29 15.94
CA THR A 93 -0.27 2.62 17.24
C THR A 93 -0.39 1.41 18.17
N ILE A 94 -0.57 1.63 19.48
CA ILE A 94 -0.85 0.55 20.47
C ILE A 94 -1.98 -0.38 19.98
N LYS A 95 -3.03 0.20 19.39
CA LYS A 95 -4.18 -0.56 18.86
C LYS A 95 -3.80 -1.40 17.66
N VAL A 96 -3.07 -0.85 16.68
CA VAL A 96 -2.58 -1.59 15.51
C VAL A 96 -1.66 -2.74 15.95
N ASN A 97 -0.77 -2.49 16.91
CA ASN A 97 0.15 -3.48 17.45
C ASN A 97 -0.60 -4.62 18.15
N THR A 98 -1.64 -4.26 18.91
CA THR A 98 -2.49 -5.23 19.59
C THR A 98 -3.20 -6.14 18.59
N ILE A 99 -3.77 -5.58 17.51
CA ILE A 99 -4.42 -6.37 16.46
C ILE A 99 -3.40 -7.29 15.77
N TYR A 100 -2.21 -6.78 15.45
CA TYR A 100 -1.14 -7.57 14.83
C TYR A 100 -0.70 -8.75 15.71
N LEU A 101 -0.45 -8.50 17.00
CA LEU A 101 -0.10 -9.54 17.96
C LEU A 101 -1.22 -10.58 18.09
N ASN A 102 -2.49 -10.15 18.11
CA ASN A 102 -3.62 -11.06 18.18
C ASN A 102 -3.72 -11.96 16.93
N ILE A 103 -3.49 -11.42 15.73
CA ILE A 103 -3.42 -12.21 14.49
C ILE A 103 -2.30 -13.25 14.60
N TYR A 104 -1.09 -12.81 14.96
CA TYR A 104 0.06 -13.69 15.13
C TYR A 104 -0.20 -14.82 16.14
N HIS A 105 -0.83 -14.51 17.28
CA HIS A 105 -1.18 -15.51 18.28
C HIS A 105 -2.24 -16.50 17.75
N GLU A 106 -3.25 -16.04 17.03
CA GLU A 106 -4.32 -16.88 16.48
C GLU A 106 -3.81 -17.79 15.36
N GLU A 107 -2.91 -17.30 14.50
CA GLU A 107 -2.22 -18.11 13.48
C GLU A 107 -1.37 -19.21 14.11
N ASN A 108 -0.58 -18.86 15.14
CA ASN A 108 0.19 -19.84 15.90
C ASN A 108 -0.69 -20.88 16.58
N ASN A 109 -1.84 -20.48 17.11
CA ASN A 109 -2.81 -21.40 17.71
C ASN A 109 -3.41 -22.33 16.65
N LEU A 110 -3.76 -21.82 15.48
CA LEU A 110 -4.24 -22.61 14.35
C LEU A 110 -3.18 -23.64 13.91
N GLU A 111 -1.93 -23.23 13.75
CA GLU A 111 -0.84 -24.15 13.40
C GLU A 111 -0.66 -25.26 14.43
N LYS A 112 -0.59 -24.89 15.72
CA LYS A 112 -0.47 -25.84 16.82
C LYS A 112 -1.65 -26.81 16.82
N TYR A 113 -2.86 -26.32 16.56
CA TYR A 113 -4.06 -27.16 16.47
C TYR A 113 -3.95 -28.14 15.30
N ILE A 114 -3.65 -27.67 14.09
CA ILE A 114 -3.48 -28.51 12.89
C ILE A 114 -2.41 -29.59 13.14
N LYS A 115 -1.25 -29.21 13.69
CA LYS A 115 -0.16 -30.14 14.03
C LYS A 115 -0.62 -31.24 15.01
N ARG A 116 -1.40 -30.88 16.04
CA ARG A 116 -1.94 -31.83 17.04
C ARG A 116 -3.03 -32.74 16.48
N THR A 117 -3.85 -32.26 15.55
CA THR A 117 -4.98 -33.03 15.00
C THR A 117 -4.63 -33.88 13.78
N LYS A 118 -3.41 -33.75 13.25
CA LYS A 118 -2.97 -34.38 12.00
C LYS A 118 -2.96 -35.91 12.05
N GLY A 119 -3.41 -36.53 10.97
CA GLY A 119 -3.18 -37.93 10.60
C GLY A 119 -4.11 -38.96 11.23
N CYS A 120 -5.32 -38.56 11.62
CA CYS A 120 -6.29 -39.36 12.38
C CYS A 120 -5.67 -40.10 13.59
N ARG A 121 -4.47 -39.72 14.06
CA ARG A 121 -3.65 -40.49 15.01
C ARG A 121 -4.29 -40.59 16.38
N ASN A 122 -5.18 -39.66 16.69
CA ASN A 122 -5.91 -39.62 17.96
C ASN A 122 -7.25 -40.37 17.90
N HIS A 123 -7.65 -40.91 16.74
CA HIS A 123 -8.84 -41.77 16.68
C HIS A 123 -8.57 -43.08 17.41
N LYS A 124 -9.44 -43.44 18.36
CA LYS A 124 -9.35 -44.71 19.11
C LYS A 124 -9.59 -45.94 18.24
N SER A 125 -10.35 -45.80 17.14
CA SER A 125 -10.69 -46.92 16.25
C SER A 125 -9.54 -47.33 15.34
N LYS A 126 -9.41 -48.64 15.09
CA LYS A 126 -8.43 -49.19 14.12
C LYS A 126 -8.75 -48.79 12.68
N PHE A 127 -10.03 -48.51 12.39
CA PHE A 127 -10.52 -48.14 11.07
C PHE A 127 -11.25 -46.79 11.08
N VAL A 128 -11.18 -46.07 9.97
CA VAL A 128 -11.87 -44.81 9.73
C VAL A 128 -12.65 -44.93 8.41
N GLY A 129 -13.93 -44.55 8.42
CA GLY A 129 -14.75 -44.53 7.20
C GLY A 129 -14.52 -43.25 6.41
N CYS A 130 -14.40 -43.35 5.08
CA CYS A 130 -14.41 -42.16 4.22
C CYS A 130 -15.85 -41.65 4.05
N PRO A 131 -16.14 -40.37 4.34
CA PRO A 131 -17.50 -39.82 4.20
C PRO A 131 -17.95 -39.66 2.74
N ARG A 132 -17.04 -39.78 1.75
CA ARG A 132 -17.36 -39.64 0.33
C ARG A 132 -17.56 -41.00 -0.37
N CYS A 133 -16.55 -41.87 -0.32
CA CYS A 133 -16.59 -43.16 -1.03
C CYS A 133 -17.02 -44.35 -0.16
N GLY A 134 -17.31 -44.12 1.13
CA GLY A 134 -17.75 -45.17 2.06
C GLY A 134 -16.69 -46.19 2.47
N SER A 135 -15.48 -46.12 1.90
CA SER A 135 -14.43 -47.11 2.15
C SER A 135 -14.00 -47.15 3.61
N ARG A 136 -13.81 -48.37 4.13
CA ARG A 136 -13.28 -48.65 5.47
C ARG A 136 -11.75 -48.64 5.43
N LEU A 137 -11.15 -47.54 5.83
CA LEU A 137 -9.71 -47.31 5.74
C LEU A 137 -9.00 -47.77 7.03
N ASN A 138 -7.85 -48.41 6.88
CA ASN A 138 -6.96 -48.64 8.02
C ASN A 138 -6.34 -47.31 8.45
N ARG A 139 -6.45 -46.97 9.73
CA ARG A 139 -5.92 -45.71 10.27
C ARG A 139 -4.41 -45.55 10.00
N LYS A 140 -3.65 -46.64 10.02
CA LYS A 140 -2.20 -46.61 9.76
C LYS A 140 -1.82 -46.28 8.32
N SER A 141 -2.74 -46.49 7.36
CA SER A 141 -2.50 -46.22 5.94
C SER A 141 -3.00 -44.84 5.48
N ILE A 142 -3.56 -44.05 6.40
CA ILE A 142 -4.02 -42.69 6.11
C ILE A 142 -2.86 -41.73 6.33
N ASN A 143 -2.54 -40.93 5.31
CA ASN A 143 -1.59 -39.84 5.42
C ASN A 143 -2.31 -38.50 5.23
N ASN A 144 -1.92 -37.48 6.00
CA ASN A 144 -2.43 -36.10 5.91
C ASN A 144 -3.97 -35.97 5.93
N ASP A 145 -4.68 -36.83 6.68
CA ASP A 145 -6.14 -36.80 6.81
C ASP A 145 -6.90 -36.86 5.47
N LYS A 146 -6.29 -37.43 4.44
CA LYS A 146 -6.92 -37.66 3.14
C LYS A 146 -7.21 -39.13 2.93
N CYS A 147 -8.36 -39.41 2.34
CA CYS A 147 -8.68 -40.74 1.85
C CYS A 147 -7.67 -41.13 0.77
N PRO A 148 -6.97 -42.27 0.89
CA PRO A 148 -6.00 -42.70 -0.12
C PRO A 148 -6.65 -43.13 -1.43
N LEU A 149 -7.97 -43.37 -1.45
CA LEU A 149 -8.70 -43.82 -2.63
C LEU A 149 -9.32 -42.67 -3.43
N CYS A 150 -9.94 -41.69 -2.74
CA CYS A 150 -10.65 -40.59 -3.40
C CYS A 150 -10.12 -39.19 -3.06
N GLY A 151 -9.06 -39.08 -2.25
CA GLY A 151 -8.44 -37.81 -1.86
C GLY A 151 -9.27 -36.94 -0.89
N GLN A 152 -10.48 -37.36 -0.53
CA GLN A 152 -11.37 -36.61 0.35
C GLN A 152 -10.75 -36.40 1.74
N ASP A 153 -10.87 -35.18 2.28
CA ASP A 153 -10.54 -34.88 3.68
C ASP A 153 -11.47 -35.63 4.64
N ILE A 154 -10.89 -36.54 5.41
CA ILE A 154 -11.57 -37.39 6.39
C ILE A 154 -11.48 -36.86 7.82
N SER A 155 -10.95 -35.65 8.02
CA SER A 155 -10.94 -34.97 9.32
C SER A 155 -12.35 -34.89 9.91
N SER A 156 -12.44 -35.00 11.22
CA SER A 156 -13.71 -34.93 11.94
C SER A 156 -14.41 -33.58 11.71
N SER A 157 -15.74 -33.58 11.78
CA SER A 157 -16.54 -32.36 11.66
C SER A 157 -16.14 -31.30 12.69
N THR A 158 -15.76 -31.71 13.91
CA THR A 158 -15.26 -30.82 14.97
C THR A 158 -13.93 -30.17 14.59
N VAL A 159 -12.97 -30.94 14.05
CA VAL A 159 -11.68 -30.40 13.59
C VAL A 159 -11.89 -29.39 12.47
N LYS A 160 -12.73 -29.74 11.48
CA LYS A 160 -13.10 -28.83 10.37
C LYS A 160 -13.74 -27.54 10.87
N LYS A 161 -14.72 -27.63 11.79
CA LYS A 161 -15.38 -26.46 12.40
C LYS A 161 -14.39 -25.57 13.15
N THR A 162 -13.47 -26.17 13.90
CA THR A 162 -12.48 -25.45 14.70
C THR A 162 -11.47 -24.72 13.82
N ILE A 163 -10.93 -25.38 12.80
CA ILE A 163 -10.04 -24.75 11.81
C ILE A 163 -10.76 -23.61 11.09
N LYS A 164 -12.02 -23.81 10.69
CA LYS A 164 -12.83 -22.76 10.06
C LYS A 164 -13.01 -21.55 10.98
N ARG A 165 -13.25 -21.78 12.27
CA ARG A 165 -13.37 -20.69 13.27
C ARG A 165 -12.08 -19.87 13.35
N TYR A 166 -10.93 -20.52 13.52
CA TYR A 166 -9.62 -19.84 13.54
C TYR A 166 -9.40 -18.98 12.29
N LYS A 167 -9.62 -19.55 11.10
CA LYS A 167 -9.47 -18.83 9.82
C LYS A 167 -10.42 -17.63 9.72
N ASN A 168 -11.66 -17.79 10.18
CA ASN A 168 -12.62 -16.69 10.19
C ASN A 168 -12.20 -15.59 11.17
N ASN A 169 -11.72 -15.93 12.37
CA ASN A 169 -11.23 -14.97 13.35
C ASN A 169 -10.06 -14.15 12.78
N ILE A 170 -9.06 -14.83 12.19
CA ILE A 170 -7.92 -14.17 11.53
C ILE A 170 -8.42 -13.19 10.45
N LYS A 171 -9.30 -13.65 9.57
CA LYS A 171 -9.85 -12.81 8.49
C LYS A 171 -10.59 -11.58 9.02
N GLU A 172 -11.35 -11.70 10.10
CA GLU A 172 -12.03 -10.53 10.70
C GLU A 172 -11.02 -9.56 11.35
N MET A 173 -9.99 -10.06 12.03
CA MET A 173 -8.92 -9.23 12.58
C MET A 173 -8.10 -8.53 11.49
N GLU A 174 -7.80 -9.20 10.37
CA GLU A 174 -7.12 -8.58 9.22
C GLU A 174 -7.96 -7.44 8.60
N LYS A 175 -9.28 -7.63 8.51
CA LYS A 175 -10.18 -6.56 8.06
C LYS A 175 -10.18 -5.39 9.03
N GLU A 176 -10.17 -5.66 10.33
CA GLU A 176 -10.09 -4.62 11.36
C GLU A 176 -8.77 -3.86 11.26
N LEU A 177 -7.65 -4.58 11.10
CA LEU A 177 -6.32 -4.00 10.89
C LEU A 177 -6.32 -3.05 9.70
N ARG A 178 -6.85 -3.49 8.55
CA ARG A 178 -6.93 -2.66 7.35
C ARG A 178 -7.74 -1.38 7.59
N LYS A 179 -8.93 -1.49 8.19
CA LYS A 179 -9.77 -0.33 8.51
C LYS A 179 -9.08 0.65 9.46
N GLU A 180 -8.33 0.15 10.43
CA GLU A 180 -7.64 1.01 11.37
C GLU A 180 -6.45 1.73 10.72
N LYS A 181 -5.69 1.04 9.87
CA LYS A 181 -4.65 1.67 9.04
C LYS A 181 -5.23 2.75 8.12
N GLU A 182 -6.36 2.49 7.46
CA GLU A 182 -7.07 3.49 6.64
C GLU A 182 -7.52 4.70 7.47
N LYS A 183 -8.04 4.51 8.69
CA LYS A 183 -8.39 5.65 9.56
C LYS A 183 -7.19 6.49 9.94
N LEU A 184 -6.05 5.85 10.21
CA LEU A 184 -4.81 6.55 10.54
C LEU A 184 -4.30 7.33 9.33
N SER A 185 -4.37 6.76 8.12
CA SER A 185 -4.00 7.47 6.89
C SER A 185 -4.89 8.71 6.64
N TYR A 186 -6.18 8.65 6.96
CA TYR A 186 -7.05 9.84 6.86
C TYR A 186 -6.67 10.95 7.85
N LYS A 187 -6.18 10.58 9.05
CA LYS A 187 -5.72 11.52 10.08
C LYS A 187 -4.30 12.04 9.83
N ALA A 188 -3.54 11.38 8.97
CA ALA A 188 -2.18 11.79 8.63
C ALA A 188 -2.14 13.23 8.12
N LYS A 189 -0.99 13.88 8.36
CA LYS A 189 -0.75 15.25 7.93
C LYS A 189 -0.87 15.31 6.40
N THR A 190 -1.58 16.30 5.91
CA THR A 190 -1.63 16.56 4.47
C THR A 190 -0.38 17.35 4.09
N LYS A 191 0.43 16.77 3.20
CA LYS A 191 1.56 17.42 2.53
C LYS A 191 1.19 17.71 1.07
N TYR A 192 2.06 18.41 0.35
CA TYR A 192 1.83 18.78 -1.04
C TYR A 192 3.02 18.41 -1.89
N LEU A 193 2.78 17.68 -2.98
CA LEU A 193 3.75 17.46 -4.03
C LEU A 193 3.62 18.62 -5.02
N PHE A 194 4.67 19.43 -5.12
CA PHE A 194 4.76 20.54 -6.06
C PHE A 194 5.70 20.16 -7.20
N LEU A 195 5.20 20.07 -8.44
CA LEU A 195 6.00 19.76 -9.62
C LEU A 195 6.03 20.96 -10.58
N TYR A 196 7.19 21.21 -11.18
CA TYR A 196 7.40 22.28 -12.14
C TYR A 196 8.20 21.81 -13.36
N GLU A 197 7.98 22.47 -14.49
CA GLU A 197 8.78 22.34 -15.69
C GLU A 197 8.76 23.66 -16.45
N GLU A 198 9.88 24.38 -16.44
CA GLU A 198 10.02 25.77 -16.89
C GLU A 198 11.02 25.85 -18.05
N ASP A 199 10.83 26.81 -18.95
CA ASP A 199 11.72 27.05 -20.09
C ASP A 199 12.92 27.90 -19.67
N LEU A 200 14.14 27.41 -19.90
CA LEU A 200 15.37 28.13 -19.57
C LEU A 200 15.82 29.12 -20.64
N LYS A 201 15.15 29.20 -21.81
CA LYS A 201 15.46 30.12 -22.93
C LYS A 201 16.96 30.44 -23.05
N TYR A 202 17.67 29.56 -23.77
CA TYR A 202 19.11 29.66 -24.02
C TYR A 202 19.45 30.52 -25.23
#